data_AF-A0A842KLP4-F1
#
_entry.id   AF-A0A842KLP4-F1
#
_cell.length_a   1.000
_cell.length_b   1.000
_cell.length_c   1.000
_cell.angle_alpha   90.00
_cell.angle_beta   90.00
_cell.angle_gamma   90.00
#
_symmetry.space_group_name_H-M   'P 1'
#
loop_
_entity.id
_entity.type
_entity.pdbx_description
1 polymer ?
#
loop_
_entity_poly.entity_id
_entity_poly.type
_entity_poly.pdbx_seq_one_letter_code
_entity_poly.pdbx_strand_id
1 'polypeptide(L)'
;MQEISEEDRFECRIINVISKGDWYGVTVEEISSGGRVYFGRTKPDLFNYKPGDILFIGVKPLTFPFEDRTMEVSLYDADDNRLDWTII
;
A
#
# COMPACT_ATOMS: atom_id res chain seq x y z
N MET A 1 -3.61 -6.07 18.98
CA MET A 1 -3.18 -5.72 17.60
C MET A 1 -3.11 -4.21 17.56
N GLN A 2 -1.97 -3.62 17.21
CA GLN A 2 -1.94 -2.18 16.92
C GLN A 2 -2.55 -2.01 15.52
N GLU A 3 -3.71 -1.38 15.47
CA GLU A 3 -4.31 -0.93 14.22
C GLU A 3 -3.53 0.29 13.73
N ILE A 4 -3.31 0.37 12.41
CA ILE A 4 -2.70 1.54 11.79
C ILE A 4 -3.72 2.68 11.91
N SER A 5 -3.40 3.70 12.68
CA SER A 5 -4.21 4.91 12.75
C SER A 5 -3.99 5.77 11.51
N GLU A 6 -4.89 6.71 11.23
CA GLU A 6 -4.74 7.65 10.11
C GLU A 6 -3.46 8.49 10.25
N GLU A 7 -3.04 8.80 11.48
CA GLU A 7 -1.83 9.55 11.80
C GLU A 7 -0.53 8.77 11.47
N ASP A 8 -0.61 7.45 11.34
CA ASP A 8 0.52 6.58 10.99
C ASP A 8 0.66 6.38 9.46
N ARG A 9 -0.08 7.17 8.67
CA ARG A 9 -0.11 7.04 7.21
C ARG A 9 0.68 8.14 6.52
N PHE A 10 1.30 7.76 5.41
CA PHE A 10 2.14 8.61 4.58
C PHE A 10 1.54 8.71 3.19
N GLU A 11 1.54 9.92 2.63
CA GLU A 11 1.15 10.12 1.24
C GLU A 11 2.10 9.39 0.30
N CYS A 12 1.52 8.71 -0.68
CA CYS A 12 2.26 8.05 -1.73
C CYS A 12 1.63 8.34 -3.09
N ARG A 13 2.46 8.33 -4.12
CA ARG A 13 2.03 8.49 -5.51
C ARG A 13 2.07 7.14 -6.21
N ILE A 14 1.03 6.81 -6.97
CA ILE A 14 1.06 5.67 -7.87
C ILE A 14 2.05 5.95 -9.01
N ILE A 15 3.04 5.09 -9.17
CA ILE A 15 4.01 5.18 -10.27
C ILE A 15 3.78 4.14 -11.35
N ASN A 16 3.11 3.02 -11.03
CA ASN A 16 2.78 1.98 -12.00
C ASN A 16 1.52 1.19 -11.59
N VAL A 17 0.74 0.78 -12.58
CA VAL A 17 -0.43 -0.09 -12.42
C VAL A 17 -0.41 -1.16 -13.51
N ILE A 18 -0.52 -2.43 -13.12
CA ILE A 18 -0.59 -3.59 -14.00
C ILE A 18 -1.92 -4.29 -13.76
N SER A 19 -2.77 -4.41 -14.79
CA SER A 19 -4.00 -5.19 -14.69
C SER A 19 -3.74 -6.67 -15.01
N LYS A 20 -4.24 -7.57 -14.16
CA LYS A 20 -4.16 -9.02 -14.32
C LYS A 20 -5.53 -9.68 -14.18
N GLY A 21 -6.55 -9.13 -14.84
CA GLY A 21 -7.90 -9.66 -14.85
C GLY A 21 -8.60 -9.49 -13.51
N ASP A 22 -8.31 -10.37 -12.57
CA ASP A 22 -8.98 -10.44 -11.25
C ASP A 22 -8.31 -9.57 -10.18
N TRP A 23 -7.18 -8.94 -10.48
CA TRP A 23 -6.46 -8.06 -9.55
C TRP A 23 -5.57 -7.05 -10.28
N TYR A 24 -5.16 -6.01 -9.54
CA TYR A 24 -4.18 -5.02 -9.97
C TYR A 24 -2.88 -5.14 -9.19
N GLY A 25 -1.76 -5.09 -9.92
CA GLY A 25 -0.44 -4.87 -9.36
C GLY A 25 -0.15 -3.38 -9.33
N VAL A 26 0.08 -2.80 -8.16
CA VAL A 26 0.23 -1.37 -7.96
C VAL A 26 1.59 -1.09 -7.35
N THR A 27 2.39 -0.23 -7.98
CA THR A 27 3.61 0.29 -7.39
C THR A 27 3.38 1.73 -6.98
N VAL A 28 3.68 2.04 -5.73
CA VAL A 28 3.62 3.40 -5.19
C VAL A 28 5.01 3.85 -4.74
N GLU A 29 5.20 5.17 -4.71
CA GLU A 29 6.37 5.85 -4.17
C GLU A 29 5.90 6.80 -3.05
N GLU A 30 6.44 6.63 -1.84
CA GLU A 30 6.19 7.54 -0.73
C GLU A 30 6.87 8.88 -1.02
N ILE A 31 6.13 9.98 -0.84
CA ILE A 31 6.49 11.29 -1.39
C ILE A 31 7.76 11.86 -0.73
N SER A 32 7.95 11.63 0.57
CA SER A 32 9.02 12.26 1.36
C SER A 32 10.36 11.55 1.22
N SER A 33 10.35 10.22 1.24
CA SER A 33 11.52 9.36 1.23
C SER A 33 11.88 8.84 -0.16
N GLY A 34 10.93 8.83 -1.10
CA GLY A 34 11.09 8.15 -2.39
C GLY A 34 11.09 6.62 -2.28
N GLY A 35 10.77 6.07 -1.10
CA GLY A 35 10.64 4.64 -0.88
C GLY A 35 9.53 4.04 -1.74
N ARG A 36 9.77 2.85 -2.31
CA ARG A 36 8.81 2.22 -3.23
C ARG A 36 8.29 0.91 -2.67
N VAL A 37 6.99 0.71 -2.81
CA VAL A 37 6.31 -0.51 -2.38
C VAL A 37 5.45 -1.03 -3.52
N TYR A 38 5.49 -2.35 -3.71
CA TYR A 38 4.66 -3.06 -4.67
C TYR A 38 3.57 -3.87 -3.95
N PHE A 39 2.34 -3.66 -4.40
CA PHE A 39 1.14 -4.34 -3.95
C PHE A 39 0.65 -5.23 -5.09
N GLY A 40 0.62 -6.53 -4.85
CA GLY A 40 0.40 -7.52 -5.90
C GLY A 40 -1.02 -8.08 -5.97
N ARG A 41 -1.96 -7.63 -5.13
CA ARG A 41 -3.30 -8.20 -5.02
C ARG A 41 -4.35 -7.13 -4.72
N THR A 42 -4.19 -5.94 -5.30
CA THR A 42 -5.11 -4.84 -5.05
C THR A 42 -6.50 -5.16 -5.60
N LYS A 43 -7.52 -5.01 -4.75
CA LYS A 43 -8.88 -5.46 -5.03
C LYS A 43 -9.51 -4.65 -6.18
N PRO A 44 -9.99 -5.30 -7.26
CA PRO A 44 -10.53 -4.59 -8.41
C PRO A 44 -11.81 -3.80 -8.10
N ASP A 45 -12.64 -4.28 -7.17
CA ASP A 45 -13.91 -3.63 -6.80
C ASP A 45 -13.73 -2.24 -6.17
N LEU A 46 -12.54 -1.97 -5.62
CA LEU A 46 -12.20 -0.73 -4.93
C LEU A 46 -11.10 0.05 -5.67
N PHE A 47 -10.65 -0.41 -6.84
CA PHE A 47 -9.47 0.16 -7.50
C PHE A 47 -9.80 0.77 -8.85
N ASN A 48 -9.87 2.11 -8.89
CA ASN A 48 -10.05 2.93 -10.10
C ASN A 48 -8.97 4.02 -10.22
N TYR A 49 -7.75 3.71 -9.78
CA TYR A 49 -6.64 4.66 -9.75
C TYR A 49 -5.65 4.42 -10.87
N LYS A 50 -4.90 5.46 -11.23
CA LYS A 50 -3.90 5.47 -12.32
C LYS A 50 -2.57 6.06 -11.84
N PRO A 51 -1.48 5.86 -12.61
CA PRO A 51 -0.22 6.55 -12.32
C PRO A 51 -0.39 8.07 -12.21
N GLY A 52 0.18 8.65 -11.17
CA GLY A 52 0.05 10.06 -10.81
C GLY A 52 -0.93 10.34 -9.66
N ASP A 53 -1.89 9.44 -9.41
CA ASP A 53 -2.84 9.61 -8.31
C ASP A 53 -2.16 9.47 -6.94
N ILE A 54 -2.72 10.14 -5.94
CA ILE A 54 -2.25 10.12 -4.55
C ILE A 54 -3.11 9.16 -3.73
N LEU A 55 -2.43 8.32 -2.96
CA LEU A 55 -2.98 7.35 -2.01
C LEU A 55 -2.19 7.44 -0.69
N PHE A 56 -2.50 6.55 0.25
CA PHE A 56 -1.84 6.52 1.55
C PHE A 56 -1.26 5.14 1.83
N ILE A 57 -0.05 5.09 2.38
CA ILE A 57 0.52 3.87 2.95
C ILE A 57 0.59 3.98 4.46
N GLY A 58 0.20 2.92 5.16
CA GLY A 58 0.42 2.77 6.59
C GLY A 58 1.46 1.69 6.85
N VAL A 59 2.37 1.92 7.80
CA VAL A 59 3.45 0.98 8.13
C VAL A 59 3.36 0.60 9.60
N LYS A 60 3.45 -0.69 9.91
CA LYS A 60 3.58 -1.18 11.29
C LYS A 60 4.60 -2.31 11.38
N PRO A 61 5.29 -2.45 12.52
CA PRO A 61 6.14 -3.60 12.75
C PRO A 61 5.31 -4.89 12.86
N LEU A 62 5.85 -5.98 12.32
CA LEU A 62 5.31 -7.32 12.53
C LEU A 62 5.55 -7.73 13.99
N THR A 63 4.52 -8.27 14.64
CA THR A 63 4.65 -8.80 16.01
C THR A 63 5.57 -10.02 16.07
N PHE A 64 5.58 -10.80 14.98
CA PHE A 64 6.49 -11.92 14.78
C PHE A 64 7.11 -11.76 13.39
N PRO A 65 8.40 -11.37 13.31
CA PRO A 65 9.10 -11.26 12.03
C PRO A 65 9.02 -12.57 11.25
N PHE A 66 8.92 -12.48 9.93
CA PHE A 66 8.91 -13.62 9.03
C PHE A 66 10.15 -13.57 8.15
N GLU A 67 11.12 -14.44 8.43
CA GLU A 67 12.45 -14.39 7.81
C GLU A 67 13.10 -13.01 8.01
N ASP A 68 13.47 -12.33 6.93
CA ASP A 68 14.06 -10.99 6.95
C ASP A 68 12.99 -9.87 6.95
N ARG A 69 11.70 -10.22 6.92
CA ARG A 69 10.60 -9.26 6.85
C ARG A 69 10.17 -8.85 8.24
N THR A 70 10.14 -7.55 8.46
CA THR A 70 9.93 -6.94 9.78
C THR A 70 8.75 -5.99 9.83
N MET A 71 8.21 -5.58 8.67
CA MET A 71 7.14 -4.59 8.58
C MET A 71 5.96 -5.11 7.75
N GLU A 72 4.75 -4.74 8.13
CA GLU A 72 3.55 -4.79 7.30
C GLU A 72 3.29 -3.39 6.75
N VAL A 73 3.10 -3.30 5.44
CA VAL A 73 2.70 -2.07 4.75
C VAL A 73 1.32 -2.28 4.17
N SER A 74 0.38 -1.41 4.51
CA SER A 74 -0.99 -1.41 3.98
C SER A 74 -1.21 -0.22 3.05
N LEU A 75 -1.93 -0.42 1.96
CA LEU A 75 -2.34 0.63 1.01
C LEU A 75 -3.79 1.02 1.27
N TYR A 76 -4.05 2.33 1.34
CA TYR A 76 -5.35 2.92 1.61
C TYR A 76 -5.72 3.96 0.54
N ASP A 77 -7.01 4.09 0.28
CA ASP A 77 -7.57 5.24 -0.43
C ASP A 77 -7.84 6.43 0.50
N ALA A 78 -8.37 7.51 -0.07
CA ALA A 78 -8.72 8.73 0.65
C ALA A 78 -9.95 8.59 1.55
N ASP A 79 -10.72 7.50 1.42
CA ASP A 79 -11.89 7.17 2.21
C ASP A 79 -11.56 6.12 3.30
N ASP A 80 -10.28 5.94 3.61
CA ASP A 80 -9.73 4.96 4.56
C ASP A 80 -9.98 3.48 4.23
N ASN A 81 -10.41 3.16 3.01
CA ASN A 81 -10.57 1.77 2.61
C ASN A 81 -9.20 1.15 2.34
N ARG A 82 -8.91 0.03 3.00
CA ARG A 82 -7.70 -0.75 2.72
C ARG A 82 -7.82 -1.48 1.39
N LEU A 83 -7.00 -1.08 0.42
CA LEU A 83 -6.96 -1.60 -0.94
C LEU A 83 -6.14 -2.88 -1.05
N ASP A 84 -5.00 -2.94 -0.35
CA ASP A 84 -4.11 -4.11 -0.29
C ASP A 84 -3.13 -4.00 0.90
N TRP A 85 -2.32 -5.03 1.12
CA TRP A 85 -1.19 -5.00 2.05
C TRP A 85 -0.06 -5.94 1.59
N THR A 86 1.14 -5.70 2.08
CA THR A 86 2.32 -6.55 1.86
C THR A 86 3.20 -6.54 3.10
N ILE A 87 4.18 -7.46 3.14
CA ILE A 87 5.21 -7.49 4.17
C ILE A 87 6.58 -7.30 3.53
N ILE A 88 7.40 -6.48 4.16
CA ILE A 88 8.77 -6.15 3.73
C ILE A 88 9.77 -6.41 4.84
#